data_AF-A0A4E0RD26-F1
#
_entry.id   AF-A0A4E0RD26-F1
#
_cell.length_a   1.000
_cell.length_b   1.000
_cell.length_c   1.000
_cell.angle_alpha   90.00
_cell.angle_beta   90.00
_cell.angle_gamma   90.00
#
_symmetry.space_group_name_H-M   'P 1'
#
loop_
_entity.id
_entity.type
_entity.pdbx_description
1 polymer ?
#
loop_
_entity_poly.entity_id
_entity_poly.type
_entity_poly.pdbx_seq_one_letter_code
_entity_poly.pdbx_strand_id
1 'polypeptide(L)'
;MAKKIALSHTIFVIDTSYLLELFGVPGCSEKNAIREIRKRYEKAIKDKAMLFVPSPCIFELGNHIADVRDETRRKELANLLVQTIKACVEKSTPWTITPPAIVIEDFPQLLEYFANKSVVQCQGRKCIGLVDTSTVIQAQRLKDERKSLGYKVHIWTKDKRLKENEPDLEDNPFLG
;
A
#
# COMPACT_ATOMS: atom_id res chain seq x y z
N MET A 1 -32.64 7.35 18.11
CA MET A 1 -31.34 8.08 18.18
C MET A 1 -30.51 7.69 16.96
N ALA A 2 -30.22 8.63 16.07
CA ALA A 2 -29.30 8.37 14.96
C ALA A 2 -27.88 8.22 15.52
N LYS A 3 -27.24 7.07 15.33
CA LYS A 3 -25.80 6.93 15.56
C LYS A 3 -25.11 7.96 14.68
N LYS A 4 -24.51 8.99 15.28
CA LYS A 4 -23.50 9.82 14.61
C LYS A 4 -22.42 8.84 14.15
N ILE A 5 -22.41 8.49 12.87
CA ILE A 5 -21.33 7.73 12.27
C ILE A 5 -20.16 8.70 12.25
N ALA A 6 -19.30 8.63 13.26
CA ALA A 6 -18.03 9.32 13.23
C ALA A 6 -17.29 8.79 11.99
N LEU A 7 -17.09 9.65 10.99
CA LEU A 7 -16.19 9.36 9.88
C LEU A 7 -14.83 9.03 10.49
N SER A 8 -14.25 7.89 10.13
CA SER A 8 -12.87 7.63 10.55
C SER A 8 -11.97 8.58 9.76
N HIS A 9 -11.14 9.35 10.46
CA HIS A 9 -10.11 10.18 9.85
C HIS A 9 -8.86 9.33 9.63
N THR A 10 -9.00 8.26 8.86
CA THR A 10 -7.94 7.26 8.65
C THR A 10 -7.63 7.11 7.18
N ILE A 11 -6.34 7.12 6.88
CA ILE A 11 -5.78 6.85 5.56
C ILE A 11 -4.88 5.62 5.69
N PHE A 12 -5.07 4.67 4.79
CA PHE A 12 -4.17 3.53 4.62
C PHE A 12 -3.45 3.64 3.28
N VAL A 13 -2.13 3.62 3.31
CA VAL A 13 -1.27 3.46 2.14
C VAL A 13 -0.91 1.99 2.04
N ILE A 14 -1.35 1.33 0.98
CA ILE A 14 -1.27 -0.13 0.83
C ILE A 14 -0.03 -0.49 0.00
N ASP A 15 0.87 -1.25 0.63
CA ASP A 15 2.08 -1.80 0.04
C ASP A 15 1.79 -3.10 -0.75
N THR A 16 2.72 -3.49 -1.63
CA THR A 16 2.69 -4.71 -2.44
C THR A 16 2.40 -5.96 -1.62
N SER A 17 3.00 -6.11 -0.44
CA SER A 17 2.80 -7.30 0.39
C SER A 17 1.34 -7.52 0.82
N TYR A 18 0.58 -6.44 1.06
CA TYR A 18 -0.85 -6.54 1.33
C TYR A 18 -1.66 -6.80 0.04
N LEU A 19 -1.25 -6.19 -1.08
CA LEU A 19 -1.88 -6.45 -2.37
C LEU A 19 -1.76 -7.93 -2.77
N LEU A 20 -0.59 -8.54 -2.58
CA LEU A 20 -0.35 -9.97 -2.87
C LEU A 20 -1.35 -10.88 -2.14
N GLU A 21 -1.69 -10.53 -0.90
CA GLU A 21 -2.67 -11.26 -0.08
C GLU A 21 -4.12 -10.98 -0.52
N LEU A 22 -4.46 -9.73 -0.84
CA LEU A 22 -5.78 -9.38 -1.36
C LEU A 22 -6.09 -10.11 -2.67
N PHE A 23 -5.11 -10.19 -3.58
CA PHE A 23 -5.20 -10.91 -4.84
C PHE A 23 -5.05 -12.44 -4.68
N GLY A 24 -4.47 -12.91 -3.58
CA GLY A 24 -4.17 -14.32 -3.35
C GLY A 24 -3.20 -14.84 -4.41
N VAL A 25 -2.05 -14.18 -4.55
CA VAL A 25 -0.99 -14.57 -5.51
C VAL A 25 -0.25 -15.81 -5.00
N PRO A 26 -0.24 -16.95 -5.73
CA PRO A 26 0.41 -18.17 -5.28
C PRO A 26 1.90 -17.99 -4.98
N GLY A 27 2.38 -18.58 -3.89
CA GLY A 27 3.79 -18.49 -3.48
C GLY A 27 4.17 -17.16 -2.82
N CYS A 28 3.29 -16.16 -2.88
CA CYS A 28 3.48 -14.84 -2.27
C CYS A 28 2.37 -14.47 -1.27
N SER A 29 1.39 -15.37 -1.08
CA SER A 29 0.25 -15.18 -0.18
C SER A 29 0.01 -16.40 0.70
N GLU A 30 -0.56 -16.16 1.88
CA GLU A 30 -0.78 -17.17 2.91
C GLU A 30 -2.24 -17.16 3.40
N LYS A 31 -2.85 -18.35 3.55
CA LYS A 31 -4.30 -18.47 3.86
C LYS A 31 -4.74 -17.64 5.08
N ASN A 32 -3.94 -17.62 6.14
CA ASN A 32 -4.26 -16.85 7.36
C ASN A 32 -4.13 -15.34 7.11
N ALA A 33 -3.10 -14.91 6.41
CA ALA A 33 -2.88 -13.52 6.04
C ALA A 33 -4.00 -13.01 5.11
N ILE A 34 -4.38 -13.78 4.08
CA ILE A 34 -5.52 -13.47 3.20
C ILE A 34 -6.79 -13.20 4.03
N ARG A 35 -7.10 -14.09 4.98
CA ARG A 35 -8.31 -13.97 5.80
C ARG A 35 -8.27 -12.72 6.67
N GLU A 36 -7.17 -12.47 7.35
CA GLU A 36 -7.03 -11.33 8.25
C GLU A 36 -7.01 -9.99 7.49
N ILE A 37 -6.25 -9.92 6.38
CA ILE A 37 -6.17 -8.72 5.55
C ILE A 37 -7.52 -8.40 4.90
N ARG A 38 -8.27 -9.40 4.40
CA ARG A 38 -9.63 -9.16 3.88
C ARG A 38 -10.58 -8.62 4.94
N LYS A 39 -10.53 -9.17 6.16
CA LYS A 39 -11.34 -8.67 7.28
C LYS A 39 -10.99 -7.21 7.63
N ARG A 40 -9.71 -6.86 7.66
CA ARG A 40 -9.24 -5.48 7.89
C ARG A 40 -9.68 -4.54 6.79
N TYR A 41 -9.54 -4.99 5.55
CA TYR A 41 -9.96 -4.27 4.36
C TYR A 41 -11.46 -3.97 4.35
N GLU A 42 -12.31 -4.97 4.60
CA GLU A 42 -13.76 -4.80 4.72
C GLU A 42 -14.13 -3.83 5.85
N LYS A 43 -13.43 -3.92 6.98
CA LYS A 43 -13.62 -2.99 8.09
C LYS A 43 -13.24 -1.56 7.71
N ALA A 44 -12.12 -1.35 7.03
CA ALA A 44 -11.69 -0.02 6.58
C ALA A 44 -12.70 0.60 5.61
N ILE A 45 -13.24 -0.18 4.67
CA ILE A 45 -14.32 0.27 3.77
C ILE A 45 -15.56 0.67 4.57
N LYS A 46 -15.98 -0.17 5.53
CA LYS A 46 -17.14 0.11 6.39
C LYS A 46 -16.96 1.37 7.22
N ASP A 47 -15.76 1.61 7.72
CA ASP A 47 -15.39 2.78 8.52
C ASP A 47 -15.08 4.02 7.65
N LYS A 48 -15.28 3.91 6.33
CA LYS A 48 -15.02 4.96 5.33
C LYS A 48 -13.59 5.50 5.37
N ALA A 49 -12.62 4.65 5.72
CA ALA A 49 -11.22 4.99 5.60
C ALA A 49 -10.84 5.21 4.13
N MET A 50 -9.86 6.07 3.90
CA MET A 50 -9.34 6.31 2.56
C MET A 50 -8.23 5.30 2.27
N LEU A 51 -8.32 4.61 1.14
CA LEU A 51 -7.34 3.61 0.73
C LEU A 51 -6.56 4.12 -0.46
N PHE A 52 -5.25 4.25 -0.28
CA PHE A 52 -4.33 4.71 -1.31
C PHE A 52 -3.35 3.60 -1.70
N VAL A 53 -3.10 3.46 -3.00
CA VAL A 53 -2.12 2.50 -3.53
C VAL A 53 -1.08 3.24 -4.36
N PRO A 54 0.21 3.25 -3.94
CA PRO A 54 1.31 3.74 -4.77
C PRO A 54 1.42 2.92 -6.05
N SER A 55 1.53 3.58 -7.20
CA SER A 55 1.66 2.86 -8.47
C SER A 55 2.91 1.97 -8.57
N PRO A 56 4.07 2.28 -7.94
CA PRO A 56 5.20 1.34 -7.90
C PRO A 56 4.83 -0.02 -7.29
N CYS A 57 3.96 -0.04 -6.27
CA CYS A 57 3.46 -1.29 -5.67
C CYS A 57 2.56 -2.09 -6.64
N ILE A 58 1.87 -1.41 -7.57
CA ILE A 58 1.08 -2.05 -8.63
C ILE A 58 2.01 -2.70 -9.65
N PHE A 59 3.12 -2.06 -10.02
CA PHE A 59 4.11 -2.65 -10.91
C PHE A 59 4.78 -3.88 -10.28
N GLU A 60 5.14 -3.79 -8.99
CA GLU A 60 5.70 -4.93 -8.26
C GLU A 60 4.70 -6.09 -8.13
N LEU A 61 3.42 -5.81 -7.85
CA LEU A 61 2.35 -6.81 -7.91
C LEU A 61 2.26 -7.45 -9.30
N GLY A 62 2.34 -6.65 -10.36
CA GLY A 62 2.33 -7.12 -11.75
C GLY A 62 3.47 -8.11 -12.04
N ASN A 63 4.68 -7.81 -11.55
CA ASN A 63 5.84 -8.70 -11.66
C ASN A 63 5.60 -10.04 -10.94
N HIS A 64 5.10 -9.99 -9.70
CA HIS A 64 4.76 -11.21 -8.96
C HIS A 64 3.68 -12.05 -9.64
N ILE A 65 2.68 -11.41 -10.27
CA ILE A 65 1.67 -12.12 -11.06
C ILE A 65 2.32 -12.78 -12.28
N ALA A 66 3.23 -12.09 -12.98
CA ALA A 66 3.93 -12.65 -14.15
C ALA A 66 4.75 -13.90 -13.81
N ASP A 67 5.33 -13.96 -12.61
CA ASP A 67 6.13 -15.09 -12.11
C ASP A 67 5.28 -16.30 -11.66
N VAL A 68 3.95 -16.19 -11.62
CA VAL A 68 3.07 -17.32 -11.27
C VAL A 68 3.23 -18.43 -12.31
N ARG A 69 3.57 -19.65 -11.84
CA ARG A 69 3.85 -20.81 -12.70
C ARG A 69 2.64 -21.33 -13.48
N ASP A 70 1.49 -21.41 -12.81
CA ASP A 70 0.23 -21.84 -13.42
C ASP A 70 -0.30 -20.74 -14.37
N GLU A 71 -0.33 -21.04 -15.66
CA GLU A 71 -0.73 -20.10 -16.70
C GLU A 71 -2.19 -19.65 -16.56
N THR A 72 -3.11 -20.57 -16.24
CA THR A 72 -4.51 -20.26 -16.04
C THR A 72 -4.65 -19.28 -14.88
N ARG A 73 -4.00 -19.58 -13.75
CA ARG A 73 -4.04 -18.72 -12.58
C ARG A 73 -3.39 -17.36 -12.82
N ARG A 74 -2.26 -17.33 -13.53
CA ARG A 74 -1.57 -16.10 -13.93
C ARG A 74 -2.49 -15.19 -14.76
N LYS A 75 -3.19 -15.77 -15.75
CA LYS A 75 -4.14 -15.03 -16.61
C LYS A 75 -5.35 -14.51 -15.84
N GLU A 76 -5.89 -15.30 -14.92
CA GLU A 76 -6.96 -14.85 -14.02
C GLU A 76 -6.54 -13.66 -13.17
N LEU A 77 -5.36 -13.73 -12.53
CA LEU A 77 -4.83 -12.66 -11.70
C LEU A 77 -4.57 -11.38 -12.51
N ALA A 78 -4.00 -11.50 -13.71
CA ALA A 78 -3.79 -10.37 -14.61
C ALA A 78 -5.11 -9.69 -15.00
N ASN A 79 -6.14 -10.48 -15.32
CA ASN A 79 -7.48 -9.95 -15.63
C ASN A 79 -8.13 -9.29 -14.40
N LEU A 80 -8.00 -9.89 -13.21
CA LEU A 80 -8.48 -9.30 -11.96
C LEU A 80 -7.79 -7.96 -11.70
N LEU A 81 -6.48 -7.87 -11.96
CA LEU A 81 -5.73 -6.62 -11.81
C LEU A 81 -6.27 -5.55 -12.77
N VAL A 82 -6.45 -5.88 -14.05
CA VAL A 82 -7.04 -4.95 -15.03
C VAL A 82 -8.42 -4.46 -14.58
N GLN A 83 -9.31 -5.37 -14.16
CA GLN A 83 -10.65 -5.00 -13.69
C GLN A 83 -10.59 -4.09 -12.45
N THR A 84 -9.71 -4.40 -11.51
CA THR A 84 -9.53 -3.61 -10.28
C THR A 84 -9.01 -2.22 -10.60
N ILE A 85 -7.97 -2.10 -11.44
CA ILE A 85 -7.39 -0.80 -11.80
C ILE A 85 -8.38 0.04 -12.62
N LYS A 86 -9.13 -0.57 -13.55
CA LYS A 86 -10.20 0.14 -14.27
C LYS A 86 -11.25 0.70 -13.31
N ALA A 87 -11.71 -0.09 -12.35
CA ALA A 87 -12.64 0.38 -11.33
C ALA A 87 -12.05 1.54 -10.50
N CYS A 88 -10.77 1.46 -10.11
CA CYS A 88 -10.09 2.53 -9.39
C CYS A 88 -10.02 3.82 -10.21
N VAL A 89 -9.70 3.74 -11.50
CA VAL A 89 -9.60 4.93 -12.36
C VAL A 89 -10.97 5.53 -12.67
N GLU A 90 -11.96 4.71 -13.00
CA GLU A 90 -13.29 5.17 -13.42
C GLU A 90 -14.14 5.66 -12.24
N LYS A 91 -14.00 5.03 -11.07
CA LYS A 91 -14.90 5.24 -9.92
C LYS A 91 -14.17 5.69 -8.65
N SER A 92 -12.84 5.78 -8.67
CA SER A 92 -12.03 5.99 -7.46
C SER A 92 -12.28 4.92 -6.39
N THR A 93 -12.63 3.69 -6.82
CA THR A 93 -12.91 2.56 -5.93
C THR A 93 -12.33 1.26 -6.47
N PRO A 94 -11.83 0.36 -5.61
CA PRO A 94 -11.83 0.51 -4.17
C PRO A 94 -10.71 1.42 -3.63
N TRP A 95 -9.74 1.79 -4.46
CA TRP A 95 -8.59 2.57 -4.05
C TRP A 95 -8.49 3.85 -4.85
N THR A 96 -7.96 4.89 -4.21
CA THR A 96 -7.32 5.98 -4.91
C THR A 96 -5.90 5.53 -5.27
N ILE A 97 -5.64 5.32 -6.56
CA ILE A 97 -4.27 5.08 -7.02
C ILE A 97 -3.55 6.40 -6.90
N THR A 98 -2.57 6.49 -6.01
CA THR A 98 -1.68 7.64 -6.02
C THR A 98 -0.77 7.46 -7.22
N PRO A 99 -0.78 8.40 -8.18
CA PRO A 99 0.12 8.30 -9.32
C PRO A 99 1.56 8.15 -8.81
N PRO A 100 2.47 7.64 -9.65
CA PRO A 100 3.89 7.79 -9.40
C PRO A 100 4.31 9.26 -9.51
N ALA A 101 3.40 10.25 -9.38
CA ALA A 101 3.68 11.67 -9.51
C ALA A 101 4.49 12.18 -8.30
N ILE A 102 5.62 11.55 -8.06
CA ILE A 102 6.86 12.16 -8.49
C ILE A 102 6.69 12.61 -9.94
N VAL A 103 6.34 13.88 -10.15
CA VAL A 103 6.53 14.49 -11.48
C VAL A 103 7.99 14.20 -11.87
N ILE A 104 8.36 14.01 -13.14
CA ILE A 104 9.73 13.54 -13.46
C ILE A 104 10.83 14.40 -12.79
N GLU A 105 10.48 15.66 -12.52
CA GLU A 105 11.19 16.66 -11.73
C GLU A 105 11.46 16.28 -10.25
N ASP A 106 10.57 15.53 -9.60
CA ASP A 106 10.71 15.04 -8.23
C ASP A 106 11.56 13.74 -8.17
N PHE A 107 11.80 13.06 -9.29
CA PHE A 107 12.43 11.74 -9.32
C PHE A 107 13.88 11.79 -8.84
N PRO A 108 14.67 12.82 -9.19
CA PRO A 108 15.98 13.05 -8.56
C PRO A 108 15.89 13.16 -7.04
N GLN A 109 14.88 13.83 -6.49
CA GLN A 109 14.73 13.99 -5.03
C GLN A 109 14.40 12.67 -4.34
N LEU A 110 13.54 11.84 -4.96
CA LEU A 110 13.32 10.46 -4.49
C LEU A 110 14.64 9.68 -4.48
N LEU A 111 15.41 9.73 -5.57
CA LEU A 111 16.65 8.97 -5.70
C LEU A 111 17.73 9.47 -4.72
N GLU A 112 17.82 10.78 -4.49
CA GLU A 112 18.69 11.37 -3.47
C GLU A 112 18.27 10.94 -2.06
N TYR A 113 16.96 10.94 -1.75
CA TYR A 113 16.46 10.45 -0.47
C TYR A 113 16.80 8.96 -0.31
N PHE A 114 16.55 8.15 -1.34
CA PHE A 114 16.86 6.73 -1.33
C PHE A 114 18.36 6.48 -1.07
N ALA A 115 19.22 7.15 -1.83
CA ALA A 115 20.67 7.01 -1.72
C ALA A 115 21.20 7.48 -0.36
N ASN A 116 20.70 8.59 0.19
CA ASN A 116 21.26 9.21 1.39
C ASN A 116 20.56 8.82 2.69
N LYS A 117 19.36 8.25 2.63
CA LYS A 117 18.57 7.84 3.81
C LYS A 117 18.26 6.35 3.78
N SER A 118 17.54 5.89 2.77
CA SER A 118 17.02 4.51 2.73
C SER A 118 18.11 3.44 2.67
N VAL A 119 19.18 3.66 1.89
CA VAL A 119 20.30 2.69 1.74
C VAL A 119 21.38 2.88 2.81
N VAL A 120 21.55 4.08 3.36
CA VAL A 120 22.60 4.39 4.35
C VAL A 120 22.18 3.99 5.77
N GLN A 121 20.89 4.00 6.08
CA GLN A 121 20.38 3.61 7.40
C GLN A 121 20.39 2.09 7.65
N CYS A 122 20.91 1.30 6.71
CA CYS A 122 20.89 -0.16 6.70
C CYS A 122 21.87 -0.84 7.66
N GLN A 123 22.19 -0.24 8.81
CA GLN A 123 23.19 -0.67 9.83
C GLN A 123 23.24 -2.21 10.06
N GLY A 124 23.91 -2.97 9.17
CA GLY A 124 23.93 -4.44 9.16
C GLY A 124 22.61 -5.16 8.86
N ARG A 125 21.59 -4.48 8.30
CA ARG A 125 20.23 -5.01 8.05
C ARG A 125 19.80 -4.75 6.60
N LYS A 126 19.02 -5.64 5.98
CA LYS A 126 18.40 -5.41 4.64
C LYS A 126 17.71 -4.01 4.54
N CYS A 127 18.08 -3.24 3.52
CA CYS A 127 17.51 -1.92 3.27
C CYS A 127 16.04 -1.98 2.87
N ILE A 128 15.32 -0.86 3.06
CA ILE A 128 14.05 -0.64 2.33
C ILE A 128 14.38 -0.29 0.87
N GLY A 129 13.62 -0.86 -0.06
CA GLY A 129 13.82 -0.67 -1.50
C GLY A 129 13.25 0.66 -2.02
N LEU A 130 13.46 0.96 -3.30
CA LEU A 130 12.93 2.19 -3.90
C LEU A 130 11.39 2.26 -3.87
N VAL A 131 10.71 1.12 -4.01
CA VAL A 131 9.25 1.02 -3.88
C VAL A 131 8.82 1.39 -2.45
N ASP A 132 9.45 0.80 -1.44
CA ASP A 132 9.22 1.11 -0.03
C ASP A 132 9.47 2.60 0.26
N THR A 133 10.58 3.16 -0.24
CA THR A 133 10.90 4.60 -0.10
C THR A 133 9.80 5.46 -0.70
N SER A 134 9.31 5.13 -1.90
CA SER A 134 8.20 5.86 -2.52
C SER A 134 6.92 5.76 -1.70
N THR A 135 6.67 4.62 -1.06
CA THR A 135 5.52 4.39 -0.17
C THR A 135 5.59 5.25 1.08
N VAL A 136 6.78 5.35 1.71
CA VAL A 136 7.01 6.22 2.88
C VAL A 136 6.78 7.68 2.52
N ILE A 137 7.36 8.16 1.41
CA ILE A 137 7.19 9.54 0.96
C ILE A 137 5.71 9.83 0.67
N GLN A 138 5.00 8.90 0.04
CA GLN A 138 3.58 9.06 -0.25
C GLN A 138 2.73 9.13 1.04
N ALA A 139 3.03 8.30 2.04
CA ALA A 139 2.37 8.33 3.34
C ALA A 139 2.63 9.66 4.07
N GLN A 140 3.89 10.13 4.05
CA GLN A 140 4.26 11.41 4.66
C GLN A 140 3.57 12.59 3.97
N ARG A 141 3.51 12.60 2.63
CA ARG A 141 2.81 13.64 1.87
C ARG A 141 1.32 13.72 2.25
N LEU A 142 0.64 12.56 2.30
CA LEU A 142 -0.77 12.50 2.71
C LEU A 142 -0.97 12.97 4.16
N LYS A 143 -0.01 12.67 5.04
CA LYS A 143 -0.03 13.15 6.42
C LYS A 143 0.04 14.67 6.48
N ASP A 144 0.96 15.27 5.75
CA ASP A 144 1.19 16.70 5.75
C ASP A 144 0.00 17.46 5.12
N GLU A 145 -0.52 16.99 3.99
CA GLU A 145 -1.71 17.55 3.32
C GLU A 145 -2.96 17.55 4.22
N ARG A 146 -3.06 16.57 5.14
CA ARG A 146 -4.25 16.36 5.99
C ARG A 146 -3.99 16.68 7.47
N LYS A 147 -2.84 17.26 7.79
CA LYS A 147 -2.39 17.50 9.18
C LYS A 147 -3.39 18.35 9.98
N SER A 148 -3.91 19.42 9.36
CA SER A 148 -4.89 20.32 9.98
C SER A 148 -6.27 19.67 10.22
N LEU A 149 -6.55 18.57 9.52
CA LEU A 149 -7.81 17.83 9.61
C LEU A 149 -7.73 16.65 10.60
N GLY A 150 -6.57 16.42 11.23
CA GLY A 150 -6.39 15.39 12.25
C GLY A 150 -6.39 13.95 11.72
N TYR A 151 -6.11 13.75 10.43
CA TYR A 151 -6.04 12.39 9.86
C TYR A 151 -4.85 11.62 10.44
N LYS A 152 -5.09 10.32 10.65
CA LYS A 152 -4.07 9.31 10.91
C LYS A 152 -3.73 8.60 9.61
N VAL A 153 -2.44 8.49 9.31
CA VAL A 153 -1.94 7.86 8.10
C VAL A 153 -1.11 6.65 8.50
N HIS A 154 -1.48 5.48 8.00
CA HIS A 154 -0.81 4.22 8.29
C HIS A 154 -0.34 3.55 7.01
N ILE A 155 0.76 2.80 7.10
CA ILE A 155 1.22 1.94 6.02
C ILE A 155 0.76 0.51 6.29
N TRP A 156 -0.02 -0.03 5.37
CA TRP A 156 -0.46 -1.43 5.38
C TRP A 156 0.54 -2.28 4.60
N THR A 157 1.40 -2.96 5.35
CA THR A 157 2.49 -3.81 4.85
C THR A 157 2.74 -4.97 5.80
N LYS A 158 3.22 -6.11 5.28
CA LYS A 158 3.80 -7.19 6.08
C LYS A 158 5.30 -6.97 6.35
N ASP A 159 5.94 -6.02 5.69
CA ASP A 159 7.35 -5.69 5.92
C ASP A 159 7.48 -4.83 7.19
N LYS A 160 8.06 -5.42 8.25
CA LYS A 160 8.27 -4.75 9.53
C LYS A 160 9.11 -3.48 9.43
N ARG A 161 10.05 -3.41 8.48
CA ARG A 161 10.93 -2.24 8.31
C ARG A 161 10.25 -1.12 7.56
N LEU A 162 9.48 -1.43 6.53
CA LEU A 162 8.62 -0.42 5.92
C LEU A 162 7.64 0.13 6.96
N LYS A 163 7.09 -0.74 7.82
CA LYS A 163 6.20 -0.33 8.90
C LYS A 163 6.85 0.63 9.90
N GLU A 164 8.11 0.41 10.28
CA GLU A 164 8.87 1.31 11.18
C GLU A 164 8.99 2.76 10.64
N ASN A 165 8.75 2.98 9.34
CA ASN A 165 8.83 4.28 8.69
C ASN A 165 7.45 4.93 8.45
N GLU A 166 6.36 4.39 9.03
CA GLU A 166 5.04 5.00 8.89
C GLU A 166 4.89 6.31 9.68
N PRO A 167 4.07 7.28 9.21
CA PRO A 167 3.99 8.60 9.84
C PRO A 167 3.19 8.62 11.15
N ASP A 168 2.19 7.75 11.34
CA ASP A 168 1.48 7.56 12.60
C ASP A 168 1.48 6.08 12.99
N LEU A 169 1.74 5.78 14.26
CA LEU A 169 1.66 4.41 14.80
C LEU A 169 0.24 3.84 14.63
N GLU A 170 0.13 2.68 13.98
CA GLU A 170 -1.11 1.91 13.90
C GLU A 170 -1.30 1.04 15.15
N ASP A 171 -2.50 1.05 15.73
CA ASP A 171 -2.86 0.10 16.80
C ASP A 171 -3.03 -1.31 16.22
N ASN A 172 -2.26 -2.27 16.74
CA ASN A 172 -2.31 -3.69 16.36
C ASN A 172 -2.14 -3.93 14.83
N PRO A 173 -0.99 -3.52 14.25
CA PRO A 173 -0.72 -3.77 12.83
C PRO A 173 -0.61 -5.27 12.56
N PHE A 174 -1.01 -5.70 11.35
CA PHE A 174 -0.83 -7.09 10.93
C PHE A 174 0.40 -7.19 10.03
N LEU A 175 1.45 -7.87 10.50
CA LEU A 175 2.75 -7.91 9.83
C LEU A 175 3.13 -9.30 9.28
N GLY A 176 2.13 -10.18 9.12
CA GLY A 176 2.34 -11.61 8.80
C GLY A 176 2.38 -12.48 10.05
#